data_AF-M7ZWG2-F1
#
_entry.id   AF-M7ZWG2-F1
#
_cell.length_a   1.000
_cell.length_b   1.000
_cell.length_c   1.000
_cell.angle_alpha   90.00
_cell.angle_beta   90.00
_cell.angle_gamma   90.00
#
_symmetry.space_group_name_H-M   'P 1'
#
loop_
_entity.id
_entity.type
_entity.pdbx_description
1 polymer ?
#
loop_
_entity_poly.entity_id
_entity_poly.type
_entity_poly.pdbx_seq_one_letter_code
_entity_poly.pdbx_strand_id
1 'polypeptide(L)'
;MVAPAAEAVAGRKTLPDECKTLWQIAGPVILTGVFQFLIDFVSVTVAFVGHIGKVELAAVSIVIGVIEGLGFGHTQQMVAPAAEAEAVAMAGRKTLPDECKTLWQIAGPVILTGVFQFLIGFVTVAFVGHIGKVELAAVSIVIGVIEGLGFGLLLGMGSALETLCGQAVGAGQLHTLGVYMQRSWIICLATAVALLPVYIFTDPILRLLRQSPEISAVAGRYARWCVPQLLAYAVNFPMQKFYQAQSRVWVMTLISGAAVGLHALINWVVVARLRRGLLGAAMVGNASWWLINAAQFLYVVGGSFPEAWTGFSRKAFASLAGFVRLSLASAVMLWFLLLLSLLPALIRSIYITDEILSIGVIFVLQLRDVVEFCCNSMNYNIWTLMVSVGFNAAVSVRVANELGAKHPKAAKFSVVVAVATSAAVGLVFTLVALLARKQLPRLFTDDELVVKEAAKLGYLLAATIGLNSIQPVLSGVAIGAGWQSLVAWVNIGCYYLIGLPLAAVLGFKLKLNATGIWVGMLIGTVLQTIILFMILFRTKWHKEAMLAEVGQQQPESDPAQRHFGQWRKWHSYEGPV
;
A
#
# COMPACT_ATOMS: atom_id res chain seq x y z
N MET A 1 6.00 64.69 10.73
CA MET A 1 7.18 64.37 9.89
C MET A 1 7.45 62.88 10.07
N VAL A 2 6.82 61.95 9.35
CA VAL A 2 7.07 61.48 7.96
C VAL A 2 8.55 61.14 7.68
N ALA A 3 8.94 59.89 8.01
CA ALA A 3 9.65 58.82 7.24
C ALA A 3 10.89 59.14 6.32
N PRO A 4 11.64 58.14 5.77
CA PRO A 4 12.23 56.89 6.33
C PRO A 4 13.63 56.51 5.74
N ALA A 5 14.26 55.41 6.20
CA ALA A 5 15.10 54.44 5.42
C ALA A 5 15.55 53.30 6.37
N ALA A 6 15.19 52.01 6.25
CA ALA A 6 15.45 51.03 5.19
C ALA A 6 16.95 50.66 5.04
N GLU A 7 17.40 49.59 5.73
CA GLU A 7 18.31 48.53 5.22
C GLU A 7 18.78 47.60 6.36
N ALA A 8 18.29 46.35 6.38
CA ALA A 8 18.95 45.23 7.07
C ALA A 8 18.44 43.91 6.49
N VAL A 9 18.94 43.56 5.30
CA VAL A 9 18.79 42.22 4.68
C VAL A 9 20.18 41.69 4.35
N ALA A 10 20.36 40.39 4.60
CA ALA A 10 21.42 39.50 4.10
C ALA A 10 22.68 39.30 4.97
N GLY A 11 22.51 38.66 6.13
CA GLY A 11 23.55 37.80 6.71
C GLY A 11 23.42 36.35 6.20
N ARG A 12 23.97 36.03 5.02
CA ARG A 12 24.15 34.62 4.61
C ARG A 12 25.23 34.01 5.49
N LYS A 13 24.85 33.21 6.49
CA LYS A 13 25.79 32.31 7.17
C LYS A 13 26.25 31.26 6.16
N THR A 14 27.44 31.44 5.60
CA THR A 14 28.17 30.38 4.91
C THR A 14 28.49 29.28 5.92
N LEU A 15 28.01 28.06 5.69
CA LEU A 15 28.43 26.89 6.46
C LEU A 15 29.98 26.79 6.47
N PRO A 16 30.61 26.42 7.60
CA PRO A 16 32.07 26.33 7.71
C PRO A 16 32.65 25.42 6.62
N ASP A 17 33.87 25.70 6.17
CA ASP A 17 34.55 24.93 5.12
C ASP A 17 34.70 23.42 5.47
N GLU A 18 34.60 23.05 6.76
CA GLU A 18 34.47 21.65 7.21
C GLU A 18 33.26 20.92 6.61
N CYS A 19 32.12 21.60 6.42
CA CYS A 19 30.95 21.01 5.75
C CYS A 19 31.15 20.84 4.24
N LYS A 20 32.02 21.61 3.58
CA LYS A 20 32.39 21.37 2.17
C LYS A 20 33.26 20.13 2.04
N THR A 21 34.23 19.96 2.94
CA THR A 21 35.14 18.82 2.96
C THR A 21 34.38 17.53 3.30
N LEU A 22 33.48 17.58 4.28
CA LEU A 22 32.55 16.48 4.58
C LEU A 22 31.64 16.14 3.38
N TRP A 23 31.18 17.13 2.60
CA TRP A 23 30.36 16.89 1.41
C TRP A 23 31.15 16.25 0.24
N GLN A 24 32.42 16.64 0.06
CA GLN A 24 33.29 16.06 -0.98
C GLN A 24 33.64 14.60 -0.66
N ILE A 25 33.69 14.22 0.61
CA ILE A 25 34.00 12.87 1.06
C ILE A 25 32.73 12.00 1.16
N ALA A 26 31.65 12.53 1.76
CA ALA A 26 30.41 11.78 1.99
C ALA A 26 29.52 11.69 0.74
N GLY A 27 29.53 12.68 -0.16
CA GLY A 27 28.67 12.69 -1.35
C GLY A 27 28.83 11.47 -2.26
N PRO A 28 30.07 11.10 -2.66
CA PRO A 28 30.33 9.86 -3.40
C PRO A 28 29.98 8.63 -2.57
N VAL A 29 30.30 8.58 -1.27
CA VAL A 29 30.01 7.42 -0.40
C VAL A 29 28.51 7.20 -0.21
N ILE A 30 27.71 8.25 -0.16
CA ILE A 30 26.24 8.19 -0.07
C ILE A 30 25.64 7.77 -1.41
N LEU A 31 26.14 8.29 -2.53
CA LEU A 31 25.72 7.79 -3.84
C LEU A 31 26.08 6.32 -3.97
N THR A 32 27.33 5.92 -3.72
CA THR A 32 27.74 4.52 -3.80
C THR A 32 26.97 3.67 -2.79
N GLY A 33 26.70 4.16 -1.58
CA GLY A 33 25.93 3.44 -0.56
C GLY A 33 24.45 3.28 -0.91
N VAL A 34 23.79 4.31 -1.44
CA VAL A 34 22.39 4.24 -1.90
C VAL A 34 22.28 3.43 -3.18
N PHE A 35 23.20 3.61 -4.14
CA PHE A 35 23.23 2.79 -5.36
C PHE A 35 23.59 1.35 -5.09
N GLN A 36 24.56 1.07 -4.20
CA GLN A 36 24.89 -0.30 -3.79
C GLN A 36 23.75 -0.91 -2.99
N PHE A 37 23.10 -0.17 -2.08
CA PHE A 37 21.88 -0.62 -1.41
C PHE A 37 20.77 -0.91 -2.41
N LEU A 38 20.54 -0.07 -3.43
CA LEU A 38 19.56 -0.30 -4.49
C LEU A 38 19.93 -1.49 -5.37
N ILE A 39 21.21 -1.68 -5.69
CA ILE A 39 21.72 -2.81 -6.48
C ILE A 39 21.60 -4.10 -5.68
N ASP A 40 22.01 -4.12 -4.42
CA ASP A 40 21.86 -5.25 -3.51
C ASP A 40 20.39 -5.53 -3.26
N PHE A 41 19.56 -4.50 -3.13
CA PHE A 41 18.11 -4.61 -2.95
C PHE A 41 17.43 -5.20 -4.18
N VAL A 42 17.71 -4.68 -5.38
CA VAL A 42 17.18 -5.21 -6.64
C VAL A 42 17.74 -6.59 -6.90
N SER A 43 19.02 -6.83 -6.62
CA SER A 43 19.65 -8.15 -6.79
C SER A 43 19.10 -9.18 -5.82
N VAL A 44 18.86 -8.83 -4.55
CA VAL A 44 18.20 -9.70 -3.57
C VAL A 44 16.74 -9.91 -3.95
N THR A 45 16.01 -8.88 -4.37
CA THR A 45 14.60 -9.03 -4.78
C THR A 45 14.46 -9.85 -6.05
N VAL A 46 15.32 -9.63 -7.06
CA VAL A 46 15.37 -10.38 -8.32
C VAL A 46 15.90 -11.80 -8.09
N ALA A 47 16.91 -12.00 -7.23
CA ALA A 47 17.38 -13.32 -6.84
C ALA A 47 16.33 -14.07 -6.01
N PHE A 48 15.60 -13.39 -5.11
CA PHE A 48 14.51 -13.94 -4.31
C PHE A 48 13.33 -14.35 -5.20
N VAL A 49 12.89 -13.48 -6.12
CA VAL A 49 11.86 -13.80 -7.13
C VAL A 49 12.33 -14.87 -8.11
N GLY A 50 13.63 -14.94 -8.43
CA GLY A 50 14.22 -15.88 -9.38
C GLY A 50 14.51 -17.29 -8.81
N HIS A 51 14.91 -17.42 -7.54
CA HIS A 51 15.25 -18.72 -6.92
C HIS A 51 14.03 -19.44 -6.32
N ILE A 52 12.95 -18.73 -6.01
CA ILE A 52 11.79 -19.30 -5.31
C ILE A 52 10.95 -20.25 -6.18
N GLY A 53 11.02 -20.18 -7.52
CA GLY A 53 10.14 -20.95 -8.41
C GLY A 53 10.07 -22.47 -8.20
N LYS A 54 11.11 -23.13 -7.65
CA LYS A 54 11.09 -24.59 -7.34
C LYS A 54 10.72 -24.92 -5.88
N VAL A 55 11.16 -24.12 -4.93
CA VAL A 55 10.86 -24.30 -3.49
C VAL A 55 9.43 -23.87 -3.18
N GLU A 56 8.92 -22.85 -3.87
CA GLU A 56 7.54 -22.37 -3.77
C GLU A 56 6.55 -23.38 -4.29
N LEU A 57 6.81 -24.04 -5.42
CA LEU A 57 5.84 -25.01 -5.95
C LEU A 57 5.60 -26.14 -4.94
N ALA A 58 6.65 -26.60 -4.25
CA ALA A 58 6.53 -27.60 -3.20
C ALA A 58 5.82 -27.04 -1.95
N ALA A 59 6.20 -25.85 -1.48
CA ALA A 59 5.57 -25.19 -0.33
C ALA A 59 4.10 -24.85 -0.58
N VAL A 60 3.77 -24.33 -1.76
CA VAL A 60 2.41 -24.03 -2.21
C VAL A 60 1.61 -25.32 -2.35
N SER A 61 2.18 -26.40 -2.89
CA SER A 61 1.49 -27.71 -2.93
C SER A 61 1.20 -28.25 -1.52
N ILE A 62 2.12 -28.08 -0.57
CA ILE A 62 1.91 -28.46 0.85
C ILE A 62 0.80 -27.60 1.48
N VAL A 63 0.86 -26.26 1.30
CA VAL A 63 -0.15 -25.33 1.83
C VAL A 63 -1.51 -25.60 1.21
N ILE A 64 -1.58 -25.86 -0.10
CA ILE A 64 -2.81 -26.26 -0.79
C ILE A 64 -3.31 -27.59 -0.23
N GLY A 65 -2.46 -28.59 -0.01
CA GLY A 65 -2.87 -29.86 0.60
C GLY A 65 -3.44 -29.69 2.02
N VAL A 66 -2.87 -28.78 2.82
CA VAL A 66 -3.42 -28.42 4.14
C VAL A 66 -4.76 -27.70 3.99
N ILE A 67 -4.87 -26.75 3.08
CA ILE A 67 -6.10 -26.02 2.76
C ILE A 67 -7.21 -26.99 2.30
N GLU A 68 -6.89 -27.94 1.42
CA GLU A 68 -7.81 -28.98 0.94
C GLU A 68 -8.24 -29.93 2.07
N GLY A 69 -7.31 -30.35 2.93
CA GLY A 69 -7.58 -31.15 4.13
C GLY A 69 -8.48 -30.45 5.17
N LEU A 70 -8.51 -29.11 5.16
CA LEU A 70 -9.43 -28.28 5.95
C LEU A 70 -10.81 -28.06 5.27
N GLY A 71 -11.08 -28.73 4.14
CA GLY A 71 -12.39 -28.71 3.47
C GLY A 71 -12.54 -27.73 2.31
N PHE A 72 -11.46 -27.10 1.81
CA PHE A 72 -11.53 -26.22 0.63
C PHE A 72 -11.77 -26.96 -0.71
N GLY A 73 -11.66 -28.30 -0.72
CA GLY A 73 -11.54 -29.14 -1.92
C GLY A 73 -12.62 -30.19 -2.17
N HIS A 74 -13.88 -29.99 -1.76
CA HIS A 74 -14.97 -30.83 -2.30
C HIS A 74 -15.31 -30.41 -3.73
N THR A 75 -14.51 -30.92 -4.67
CA THR A 75 -14.93 -31.08 -6.05
C THR A 75 -15.86 -32.29 -6.07
N GLN A 76 -17.17 -32.07 -6.16
CA GLN A 76 -18.13 -33.15 -6.41
C GLN A 76 -17.72 -33.86 -7.71
N GLN A 77 -17.15 -35.05 -7.58
CA GLN A 77 -17.17 -36.07 -8.62
C GLN A 77 -18.60 -36.61 -8.68
N MET A 78 -19.32 -36.27 -9.75
CA MET A 78 -20.46 -37.08 -10.19
C MET A 78 -20.01 -37.90 -11.39
N VAL A 79 -20.39 -39.18 -11.36
CA VAL A 79 -19.88 -40.29 -12.19
C VAL A 79 -20.58 -40.35 -13.57
N ALA A 80 -19.74 -40.52 -14.62
CA ALA A 80 -19.96 -41.10 -15.96
C ALA A 80 -20.77 -40.35 -17.06
N PRO A 81 -20.57 -40.68 -18.37
CA PRO A 81 -19.31 -40.91 -19.10
C PRO A 81 -19.22 -40.09 -20.42
N ALA A 82 -18.04 -39.60 -20.79
CA ALA A 82 -17.60 -39.45 -22.20
C ALA A 82 -16.13 -38.99 -22.22
N ALA A 83 -15.22 -39.93 -22.48
CA ALA A 83 -13.77 -39.73 -22.42
C ALA A 83 -13.23 -38.62 -23.35
N GLU A 84 -13.99 -38.21 -24.37
CA GLU A 84 -13.62 -37.09 -25.26
C GLU A 84 -13.98 -35.71 -24.67
N ALA A 85 -15.09 -35.60 -23.93
CA ALA A 85 -15.46 -34.37 -23.22
C ALA A 85 -14.54 -34.14 -22.01
N GLU A 86 -14.07 -35.22 -21.38
CA GLU A 86 -13.10 -35.17 -20.29
C GLU A 86 -11.70 -34.77 -20.77
N ALA A 87 -11.28 -35.22 -21.96
CA ALA A 87 -10.00 -34.81 -22.55
C ALA A 87 -9.96 -33.31 -22.92
N VAL A 88 -11.06 -32.78 -23.48
CA VAL A 88 -11.21 -31.34 -23.75
C VAL A 88 -11.34 -30.52 -22.45
N ALA A 89 -12.02 -31.06 -21.44
CA ALA A 89 -12.12 -30.42 -20.11
C ALA A 89 -10.79 -30.45 -19.32
N MET A 90 -9.93 -31.46 -19.55
CA MET A 90 -8.59 -31.56 -18.96
C MET A 90 -7.58 -30.65 -19.67
N ALA A 91 -7.73 -30.43 -20.98
CA ALA A 91 -6.90 -29.48 -21.73
C ALA A 91 -7.14 -28.00 -21.34
N GLY A 92 -8.28 -27.69 -20.70
CA GLY A 92 -8.65 -26.34 -20.26
C GLY A 92 -8.45 -26.04 -18.76
N ARG A 93 -7.94 -26.98 -17.95
CA ARG A 93 -7.65 -26.70 -16.53
C ARG A 93 -6.32 -25.98 -16.40
N LYS A 94 -6.36 -24.73 -15.92
CA LYS A 94 -5.14 -24.03 -15.47
C LYS A 94 -4.45 -24.88 -14.43
N THR A 95 -3.22 -25.30 -14.73
CA THR A 95 -2.43 -26.05 -13.77
C THR A 95 -1.93 -25.10 -12.68
N LEU A 96 -1.58 -25.64 -11.51
CA LEU A 96 -0.97 -24.86 -10.44
C LEU A 96 0.28 -24.07 -10.93
N PRO A 97 1.22 -24.67 -11.69
CA PRO A 97 2.33 -23.92 -12.28
C PRO A 97 1.90 -22.75 -13.16
N ASP A 98 0.87 -22.92 -13.99
CA ASP A 98 0.41 -21.88 -14.92
C ASP A 98 -0.21 -20.69 -14.18
N GLU A 99 -1.00 -20.97 -13.13
CA GLU A 99 -1.61 -19.92 -12.32
C GLU A 99 -0.56 -19.19 -11.47
N CYS A 100 0.38 -19.91 -10.84
CA CYS A 100 1.51 -19.32 -10.12
C CYS A 100 2.34 -18.40 -11.04
N LYS A 101 2.64 -18.86 -12.27
CA LYS A 101 3.36 -18.06 -13.26
C LYS A 101 2.61 -16.77 -13.61
N THR A 102 1.31 -16.88 -13.87
CA THR A 102 0.47 -15.72 -14.21
C THR A 102 0.37 -14.74 -13.04
N LEU A 103 0.25 -15.25 -11.81
CA LEU A 103 0.22 -14.44 -10.60
C LEU A 103 1.53 -13.65 -10.45
N TRP A 104 2.68 -14.30 -10.56
CA TRP A 104 4.00 -13.66 -10.42
C TRP A 104 4.33 -12.67 -11.54
N GLN A 105 3.84 -12.91 -12.76
CA GLN A 105 3.94 -11.95 -13.87
C GLN A 105 3.29 -10.59 -13.56
N ILE A 106 2.32 -10.56 -12.65
CA ILE A 106 1.68 -9.34 -12.17
C ILE A 106 2.32 -8.89 -10.84
N ALA A 107 2.41 -9.79 -9.87
CA ALA A 107 2.87 -9.48 -8.52
C ALA A 107 4.30 -8.91 -8.52
N GLY A 108 5.26 -9.59 -9.15
CA GLY A 108 6.67 -9.18 -9.14
C GLY A 108 6.90 -7.74 -9.60
N PRO A 109 6.42 -7.35 -10.80
CA PRO A 109 6.55 -5.98 -11.27
C PRO A 109 5.79 -4.96 -10.42
N VAL A 110 4.62 -5.30 -9.88
CA VAL A 110 3.88 -4.41 -8.97
C VAL A 110 4.65 -4.20 -7.66
N ILE A 111 5.26 -5.24 -7.09
CA ILE A 111 6.14 -5.14 -5.92
C ILE A 111 7.28 -4.17 -6.21
N LEU A 112 8.00 -4.38 -7.33
CA LEU A 112 9.10 -3.50 -7.72
C LEU A 112 8.64 -2.05 -7.94
N THR A 113 7.46 -1.86 -8.51
CA THR A 113 6.87 -0.52 -8.71
C THR A 113 6.63 0.17 -7.37
N GLY A 114 6.03 -0.53 -6.41
CA GLY A 114 5.79 -0.02 -5.06
C GLY A 114 7.09 0.33 -4.34
N VAL A 115 8.11 -0.54 -4.45
CA VAL A 115 9.44 -0.27 -3.90
C VAL A 115 10.05 0.98 -4.52
N PHE A 116 10.12 1.07 -5.85
CA PHE A 116 10.70 2.24 -6.51
C PHE A 116 9.99 3.53 -6.07
N GLN A 117 8.67 3.52 -5.99
CA GLN A 117 7.91 4.68 -5.55
C GLN A 117 8.18 5.03 -4.07
N PHE A 118 8.33 4.03 -3.19
CA PHE A 118 8.71 4.27 -1.79
C PHE A 118 10.12 4.88 -1.67
N LEU A 119 11.06 4.45 -2.52
CA LEU A 119 12.43 4.94 -2.53
C LEU A 119 12.54 6.44 -2.86
N ILE A 120 11.57 7.01 -3.58
CA ILE A 120 11.51 8.47 -3.82
C ILE A 120 11.42 9.23 -2.49
N GLY A 121 10.50 8.80 -1.60
CA GLY A 121 10.36 9.39 -0.27
C GLY A 121 11.62 9.17 0.58
N PHE A 122 12.18 7.96 0.56
CA PHE A 122 13.40 7.63 1.30
C PHE A 122 14.58 8.51 0.89
N VAL A 123 14.82 8.65 -0.41
CA VAL A 123 15.90 9.51 -0.96
C VAL A 123 15.69 10.96 -0.54
N THR A 124 14.46 11.48 -0.66
CA THR A 124 14.13 12.85 -0.23
C THR A 124 14.47 13.07 1.25
N VAL A 125 14.05 12.17 2.13
CA VAL A 125 14.35 12.22 3.57
C VAL A 125 15.86 12.17 3.82
N ALA A 126 16.59 11.31 3.11
CA ALA A 126 18.04 11.19 3.26
C ALA A 126 18.77 12.51 2.91
N PHE A 127 18.40 13.17 1.82
CA PHE A 127 18.98 14.47 1.45
C PHE A 127 18.59 15.57 2.44
N VAL A 128 17.33 15.62 2.88
CA VAL A 128 16.87 16.60 3.88
C VAL A 128 17.55 16.39 5.24
N GLY A 129 17.87 15.14 5.60
CA GLY A 129 18.59 14.80 6.83
C GLY A 129 19.93 15.53 7.00
N HIS A 130 20.58 15.89 5.89
CA HIS A 130 21.83 16.63 5.88
C HIS A 130 21.64 18.15 5.97
N ILE A 131 20.41 18.66 5.85
CA ILE A 131 20.10 20.09 6.01
C ILE A 131 20.05 20.43 7.51
N GLY A 132 19.35 19.61 8.30
CA GLY A 132 19.22 19.82 9.73
C GLY A 132 18.25 18.84 10.38
N LYS A 133 18.34 18.74 11.71
CA LYS A 133 17.54 17.80 12.52
C LYS A 133 16.05 18.18 12.52
N VAL A 134 15.75 19.49 12.53
CA VAL A 134 14.39 20.01 12.52
C VAL A 134 13.73 19.75 11.17
N GLU A 135 14.44 20.00 10.08
CA GLU A 135 13.98 19.74 8.71
C GLU A 135 13.73 18.25 8.48
N LEU A 136 14.65 17.40 8.94
CA LEU A 136 14.48 15.94 8.89
C LEU A 136 13.18 15.51 9.58
N ALA A 137 13.00 15.93 10.84
CA ALA A 137 11.82 15.57 11.62
C ALA A 137 10.52 16.08 10.96
N ALA A 138 10.51 17.33 10.51
CA ALA A 138 9.37 17.94 9.83
C ALA A 138 9.00 17.21 8.53
N VAL A 139 9.99 16.92 7.68
CA VAL A 139 9.75 16.21 6.40
C VAL A 139 9.33 14.77 6.63
N SER A 140 9.93 14.06 7.59
CA SER A 140 9.49 12.72 7.94
C SER A 140 8.04 12.68 8.43
N ILE A 141 7.59 13.69 9.19
CA ILE A 141 6.18 13.82 9.59
C ILE A 141 5.30 14.07 8.37
N VAL A 142 5.68 14.99 7.47
CA VAL A 142 4.88 15.28 6.28
C VAL A 142 4.79 14.06 5.37
N ILE A 143 5.91 13.43 5.00
CA ILE A 143 5.92 12.27 4.11
C ILE A 143 5.20 11.08 4.76
N GLY A 144 5.49 10.79 6.03
CA GLY A 144 4.95 9.64 6.73
C GLY A 144 3.47 9.77 7.07
N VAL A 145 3.01 10.96 7.48
CA VAL A 145 1.65 11.15 8.01
C VAL A 145 0.76 11.89 7.02
N ILE A 146 1.15 13.08 6.58
CA ILE A 146 0.31 13.94 5.75
C ILE A 146 0.19 13.38 4.32
N GLU A 147 1.33 13.08 3.70
CA GLU A 147 1.39 12.42 2.40
C GLU A 147 0.93 10.96 2.48
N GLY A 148 1.29 10.25 3.55
CA GLY A 148 0.81 8.89 3.80
C GLY A 148 -0.72 8.79 3.81
N LEU A 149 -1.41 9.75 4.43
CA LEU A 149 -2.88 9.84 4.42
C LEU A 149 -3.42 10.04 3.00
N GLY A 150 -2.85 11.00 2.26
CA GLY A 150 -3.26 11.27 0.88
C GLY A 150 -2.99 10.08 -0.05
N PHE A 151 -1.82 9.48 0.06
CA PHE A 151 -1.40 8.29 -0.70
C PHE A 151 -2.37 7.14 -0.45
N GLY A 152 -2.63 6.79 0.82
CA GLY A 152 -3.47 5.66 1.16
C GLY A 152 -4.93 5.82 0.73
N LEU A 153 -5.48 7.02 0.94
CA LEU A 153 -6.86 7.31 0.56
C LEU A 153 -7.02 7.29 -0.96
N LEU A 154 -6.10 7.91 -1.72
CA LEU A 154 -6.15 7.93 -3.19
C LEU A 154 -5.84 6.57 -3.81
N LEU A 155 -4.93 5.78 -3.23
CA LEU A 155 -4.70 4.38 -3.62
C LEU A 155 -5.98 3.58 -3.49
N GLY A 156 -6.68 3.72 -2.36
CA GLY A 156 -7.92 3.00 -2.13
C GLY A 156 -9.07 3.48 -3.01
N MET A 157 -9.21 4.79 -3.26
CA MET A 157 -10.21 5.29 -4.22
C MET A 157 -9.95 4.75 -5.63
N GLY A 158 -8.68 4.65 -6.04
CA GLY A 158 -8.26 4.15 -7.34
C GLY A 158 -8.43 2.64 -7.52
N SER A 159 -8.37 1.85 -6.45
CA SER A 159 -8.47 0.37 -6.55
C SER A 159 -9.83 -0.14 -6.99
N ALA A 160 -10.89 0.68 -6.95
CA ALA A 160 -12.17 0.38 -7.58
C ALA A 160 -12.02 0.05 -9.09
N LEU A 161 -10.99 0.59 -9.76
CA LEU A 161 -10.69 0.26 -11.15
C LEU A 161 -10.18 -1.17 -11.33
N GLU A 162 -9.58 -1.79 -10.32
CA GLU A 162 -9.16 -3.21 -10.45
C GLU A 162 -10.39 -4.09 -10.66
N THR A 163 -11.50 -3.81 -9.96
CA THR A 163 -12.79 -4.48 -10.19
C THR A 163 -13.33 -4.16 -11.58
N LEU A 164 -13.50 -2.87 -11.88
CA LEU A 164 -14.24 -2.44 -13.07
C LEU A 164 -13.47 -2.71 -14.36
N CYS A 165 -12.21 -2.32 -14.43
CA CYS A 165 -11.35 -2.60 -15.58
C CYS A 165 -11.01 -4.08 -15.66
N GLY A 166 -10.75 -4.77 -14.54
CA GLY A 166 -10.43 -6.20 -14.58
C GLY A 166 -11.59 -7.05 -15.10
N GLN A 167 -12.81 -6.81 -14.61
CA GLN A 167 -14.00 -7.50 -15.13
C GLN A 167 -14.29 -7.14 -16.59
N ALA A 168 -14.06 -5.88 -17.00
CA ALA A 168 -14.19 -5.47 -18.40
C ALA A 168 -13.14 -6.14 -19.31
N VAL A 169 -11.90 -6.30 -18.84
CA VAL A 169 -10.85 -7.06 -19.55
C VAL A 169 -11.26 -8.52 -19.70
N GLY A 170 -11.73 -9.15 -18.62
CA GLY A 170 -12.25 -10.52 -18.65
C GLY A 170 -13.41 -10.70 -19.65
N ALA A 171 -14.29 -9.70 -19.75
CA ALA A 171 -15.41 -9.70 -20.69
C ALA A 171 -15.04 -9.27 -22.12
N GLY A 172 -13.77 -8.97 -22.41
CA GLY A 172 -13.31 -8.50 -23.73
C GLY A 172 -13.72 -7.05 -24.07
N GLN A 173 -14.20 -6.27 -23.11
CA GLN A 173 -14.70 -4.90 -23.31
C GLN A 173 -13.62 -3.83 -23.13
N LEU A 174 -12.48 -3.98 -23.82
CA LEU A 174 -11.30 -3.13 -23.64
C LEU A 174 -11.59 -1.64 -23.85
N HIS A 175 -12.46 -1.29 -24.80
CA HIS A 175 -12.84 0.10 -25.12
C HIS A 175 -13.44 0.92 -23.96
N THR A 176 -13.88 0.26 -22.89
CA THR A 176 -14.44 0.94 -21.71
C THR A 176 -13.38 1.38 -20.70
N LEU A 177 -12.19 0.77 -20.73
CA LEU A 177 -11.13 0.98 -19.73
C LEU A 177 -10.68 2.44 -19.66
N GLY A 178 -10.45 3.08 -20.81
CA GLY A 178 -10.05 4.48 -20.87
C GLY A 178 -11.10 5.42 -20.25
N VAL A 179 -12.39 5.10 -20.40
CA VAL A 179 -13.48 5.86 -19.80
C VAL A 179 -13.53 5.66 -18.29
N TYR A 180 -13.33 4.43 -17.80
CA TYR A 180 -13.24 4.16 -16.37
C TYR A 180 -12.04 4.87 -15.73
N MET A 181 -10.87 4.85 -16.39
CA MET A 181 -9.69 5.58 -15.92
C MET A 181 -9.98 7.09 -15.79
N GLN A 182 -10.63 7.70 -16.79
CA GLN A 182 -11.02 9.11 -16.73
C GLN A 182 -12.04 9.42 -15.62
N ARG A 183 -13.03 8.55 -15.40
CA ARG A 183 -13.97 8.66 -14.25
C ARG A 183 -13.23 8.67 -12.93
N SER A 184 -12.29 7.73 -12.78
CA SER A 184 -11.49 7.63 -11.56
C SER A 184 -10.60 8.84 -11.37
N TRP A 185 -10.01 9.42 -12.42
CA TRP A 185 -9.28 10.69 -12.32
C TRP A 185 -10.15 11.82 -11.77
N ILE A 186 -11.37 11.99 -12.29
CA ILE A 186 -12.29 13.04 -11.82
C ILE A 186 -12.54 12.88 -10.32
N ILE A 187 -12.85 11.65 -9.88
CA ILE A 187 -13.16 11.35 -8.49
C ILE A 187 -11.91 11.52 -7.60
N CYS A 188 -10.78 10.94 -7.97
CA CYS A 188 -9.54 11.04 -7.22
C CYS A 188 -9.03 12.48 -7.14
N LEU A 189 -9.16 13.29 -8.19
CA LEU A 189 -8.79 14.70 -8.18
C LEU A 189 -9.71 15.51 -7.25
N ALA A 190 -11.03 15.26 -7.29
CA ALA A 190 -11.96 15.89 -6.36
C ALA A 190 -11.64 15.52 -4.91
N THR A 191 -11.29 14.27 -4.65
CA THR A 191 -10.83 13.80 -3.34
C THR A 191 -9.51 14.45 -2.92
N ALA A 192 -8.54 14.59 -3.82
CA ALA A 192 -7.29 15.30 -3.54
C ALA A 192 -7.54 16.77 -3.18
N VAL A 193 -8.46 17.44 -3.88
CA VAL A 193 -8.90 18.81 -3.52
C VAL A 193 -9.52 18.84 -2.12
N ALA A 194 -10.37 17.87 -1.77
CA ALA A 194 -10.96 17.78 -0.45
C ALA A 194 -9.93 17.53 0.68
N LEU A 195 -8.76 16.96 0.35
CA LEU A 195 -7.66 16.74 1.28
C LEU A 195 -6.73 17.96 1.46
N LEU A 196 -6.82 18.98 0.61
CA LEU A 196 -5.98 20.19 0.70
C LEU A 196 -5.98 20.87 2.07
N PRO A 197 -7.11 20.97 2.81
CA PRO A 197 -7.09 21.56 4.15
C PRO A 197 -6.07 20.90 5.08
N VAL A 198 -5.87 19.57 5.00
CA VAL A 198 -4.88 18.86 5.82
C VAL A 198 -3.45 19.35 5.52
N TYR A 199 -3.14 19.64 4.26
CA TYR A 199 -1.84 20.14 3.80
C TYR A 199 -1.65 21.62 4.14
N ILE A 200 -2.70 22.44 3.98
CA ILE A 200 -2.67 23.88 4.24
C ILE A 200 -2.55 24.16 5.74
N PHE A 201 -3.29 23.41 6.56
CA PHE A 201 -3.35 23.56 8.00
C PHE A 201 -2.44 22.59 8.76
N THR A 202 -1.41 22.03 8.12
CA THR A 202 -0.48 21.09 8.78
C THR A 202 0.18 21.72 10.02
N ASP A 203 0.65 22.97 9.98
CA ASP A 203 1.25 23.65 11.16
C ASP A 203 0.28 23.70 12.38
N PRO A 204 -0.93 24.30 12.28
CA PRO A 204 -1.85 24.32 13.41
C PRO A 204 -2.35 22.93 13.82
N ILE A 205 -2.50 21.98 12.89
CA ILE A 205 -2.84 20.58 13.22
C ILE A 205 -1.74 19.96 14.08
N LEU A 206 -0.47 20.09 13.68
CA LEU A 206 0.64 19.52 14.43
C LEU A 206 0.80 20.18 15.80
N ARG A 207 0.62 21.50 15.90
CA ARG A 207 0.58 22.19 17.21
C ARG A 207 -0.55 21.70 18.10
N LEU A 208 -1.73 21.44 17.55
CA LEU A 208 -2.86 20.87 18.28
C LEU A 208 -2.52 19.46 18.80
N LEU A 209 -1.79 18.68 18.01
CA LEU A 209 -1.21 17.40 18.40
C LEU A 209 0.04 17.53 19.30
N ARG A 210 0.27 18.73 19.84
CA ARG A 210 1.38 19.07 20.73
C ARG A 210 2.76 18.82 20.11
N GLN A 211 2.96 19.04 18.81
CA GLN A 211 4.30 19.10 18.23
C GLN A 211 4.99 20.41 18.56
N SER A 212 6.33 20.39 18.55
CA SER A 212 7.11 21.60 18.80
C SER A 212 6.76 22.70 17.79
N PRO A 213 6.71 23.99 18.19
CA PRO A 213 6.38 25.08 17.29
C PRO A 213 7.32 25.19 16.08
N GLU A 214 8.60 24.85 16.27
CA GLU A 214 9.62 24.89 15.23
C GLU A 214 9.41 23.81 14.16
N ILE A 215 9.21 22.55 14.57
CA ILE A 215 8.93 21.43 13.66
C ILE A 215 7.60 21.66 12.93
N SER A 216 6.58 22.11 13.65
CA SER A 216 5.25 22.37 13.09
C SER A 216 5.29 23.45 12.01
N ALA A 217 6.04 24.54 12.22
CA ALA A 217 6.19 25.61 11.25
C ALA A 217 6.92 25.15 9.98
N VAL A 218 7.98 24.34 10.12
CA VAL A 218 8.72 23.79 8.97
C VAL A 218 7.85 22.79 8.21
N ALA A 219 7.18 21.87 8.92
CA ALA A 219 6.30 20.87 8.33
C ALA A 219 5.14 21.53 7.58
N GLY A 220 4.53 22.58 8.14
CA GLY A 220 3.46 23.32 7.47
C GLY A 220 3.89 24.05 6.21
N ARG A 221 5.13 24.54 6.12
CA ARG A 221 5.67 25.08 4.85
C ARG A 221 5.90 23.97 3.84
N TYR A 222 6.55 22.88 4.26
CA TYR A 222 6.85 21.75 3.39
C TYR A 222 5.59 21.08 2.83
N ALA A 223 4.59 20.81 3.67
CA ALA A 223 3.32 20.23 3.25
C ALA A 223 2.63 21.06 2.17
N ARG A 224 2.59 22.39 2.30
CA ARG A 224 2.06 23.28 1.25
C ARG A 224 2.82 23.17 -0.07
N TRP A 225 4.14 22.98 -0.02
CA TRP A 225 4.94 22.75 -1.21
C TRP A 225 4.70 21.38 -1.86
N CYS A 226 4.25 20.37 -1.10
CA CYS A 226 3.93 19.03 -1.60
C CYS A 226 2.49 18.88 -2.15
N VAL A 227 1.70 19.96 -2.20
CA VAL A 227 0.35 19.92 -2.81
C VAL A 227 0.35 19.40 -4.26
N PRO A 228 1.30 19.76 -5.15
CA PRO A 228 1.33 19.19 -6.50
C PRO A 228 1.53 17.66 -6.51
N GLN A 229 2.26 17.10 -5.56
CA GLN A 229 2.46 15.66 -5.41
C GLN A 229 1.17 14.93 -5.00
N LEU A 230 0.35 15.54 -4.14
CA LEU A 230 -0.99 15.00 -3.83
C LEU A 230 -1.87 14.88 -5.09
N LEU A 231 -1.85 15.90 -5.96
CA LEU A 231 -2.56 15.84 -7.24
C LEU A 231 -1.95 14.80 -8.19
N ALA A 232 -0.63 14.63 -8.14
CA ALA A 232 0.04 13.59 -8.92
C ALA A 232 -0.43 12.19 -8.51
N TYR A 233 -0.60 11.90 -7.21
CA TYR A 233 -1.16 10.62 -6.74
C TYR A 233 -2.55 10.35 -7.31
N ALA A 234 -3.41 11.36 -7.35
CA ALA A 234 -4.77 11.23 -7.88
C ALA A 234 -4.81 10.85 -9.38
N VAL A 235 -3.80 11.25 -10.15
CA VAL A 235 -3.65 10.86 -11.55
C VAL A 235 -2.94 9.51 -11.68
N ASN A 236 -1.95 9.26 -10.82
CA ASN A 236 -1.08 8.09 -10.89
C ASN A 236 -1.81 6.77 -10.63
N PHE A 237 -2.58 6.68 -9.53
CA PHE A 237 -3.21 5.41 -9.15
C PHE A 237 -4.19 4.89 -10.20
N PRO A 238 -5.08 5.73 -10.80
CA PRO A 238 -5.94 5.26 -11.87
C PRO A 238 -5.20 4.74 -13.10
N MET A 239 -4.10 5.39 -13.49
CA MET A 239 -3.25 4.89 -14.59
C MET A 239 -2.64 3.54 -14.23
N GLN A 240 -2.08 3.39 -13.03
CA GLN A 240 -1.54 2.10 -12.59
C GLN A 240 -2.59 0.98 -12.68
N LYS A 241 -3.83 1.24 -12.27
CA LYS A 241 -4.90 0.24 -12.32
C LYS A 241 -5.32 -0.09 -13.76
N PHE A 242 -5.28 0.89 -14.67
CA PHE A 242 -5.45 0.65 -16.10
C PHE A 242 -4.39 -0.31 -16.67
N TYR A 243 -3.11 -0.13 -16.30
CA TYR A 243 -2.03 -1.05 -16.69
C TYR A 243 -2.19 -2.44 -16.04
N GLN A 244 -2.49 -2.48 -14.74
CA GLN A 244 -2.58 -3.70 -13.95
C GLN A 244 -3.72 -4.61 -14.41
N ALA A 245 -4.91 -4.06 -14.68
CA ALA A 245 -6.07 -4.83 -15.15
C ALA A 245 -5.78 -5.61 -16.46
N GLN A 246 -4.91 -5.07 -17.30
CA GLN A 246 -4.49 -5.66 -18.58
C GLN A 246 -3.21 -6.51 -18.47
N SER A 247 -2.68 -6.73 -17.26
CA SER A 247 -1.40 -7.38 -17.00
C SER A 247 -0.19 -6.74 -17.71
N ARG A 248 -0.29 -5.46 -18.12
CA ARG A 248 0.78 -4.69 -18.79
C ARG A 248 1.62 -3.88 -17.79
N VAL A 249 2.10 -4.57 -16.75
CA VAL A 249 2.67 -3.95 -15.55
C VAL A 249 4.15 -3.55 -15.66
N TRP A 250 4.93 -4.16 -16.55
CA TRP A 250 6.37 -3.86 -16.67
C TRP A 250 6.66 -2.41 -17.09
N VAL A 251 5.76 -1.80 -17.85
CA VAL A 251 5.90 -0.41 -18.28
C VAL A 251 5.93 0.54 -17.07
N MET A 252 4.97 0.41 -16.16
CA MET A 252 4.94 1.24 -14.95
C MET A 252 6.14 0.97 -14.04
N THR A 253 6.66 -0.26 -14.02
CA THR A 253 7.84 -0.65 -13.23
C THR A 253 9.10 0.01 -13.76
N LEU A 254 9.35 -0.08 -15.07
CA LEU A 254 10.54 0.51 -15.70
C LEU A 254 10.53 2.04 -15.59
N ILE A 255 9.36 2.67 -15.79
CA ILE A 255 9.20 4.12 -15.61
C ILE A 255 9.50 4.51 -14.15
N SER A 256 8.96 3.76 -13.18
CA SER A 256 9.20 4.06 -11.75
C SER A 256 10.67 3.87 -11.37
N GLY A 257 11.33 2.82 -11.88
CA GLY A 257 12.76 2.58 -11.65
C GLY A 257 13.64 3.69 -12.21
N ALA A 258 13.39 4.12 -13.45
CA ALA A 258 14.08 5.25 -14.07
C ALA A 258 13.85 6.56 -13.29
N ALA A 259 12.62 6.78 -12.83
CA ALA A 259 12.26 7.96 -12.05
C ALA A 259 13.02 8.04 -10.71
N VAL A 260 13.27 6.92 -10.03
CA VAL A 260 14.09 6.89 -8.79
C VAL A 260 15.52 7.31 -9.06
N GLY A 261 16.16 6.74 -10.10
CA GLY A 261 17.53 7.09 -10.46
C GLY A 261 17.66 8.58 -10.79
N LEU A 262 16.71 9.11 -11.56
CA LEU A 262 16.66 10.53 -11.89
C LEU A 262 16.35 11.39 -10.65
N HIS A 263 15.44 10.95 -9.78
CA HIS A 263 15.10 11.66 -8.54
C HIS A 263 16.31 11.82 -7.62
N ALA A 264 17.11 10.76 -7.45
CA ALA A 264 18.35 10.81 -6.68
C ALA A 264 19.37 11.78 -7.29
N LEU A 265 19.55 11.74 -8.61
CA LEU A 265 20.45 12.65 -9.33
C LEU A 265 20.00 14.11 -9.19
N ILE A 266 18.72 14.41 -9.39
CA ILE A 266 18.20 15.77 -9.31
C ILE A 266 18.27 16.28 -7.86
N ASN A 267 17.97 15.45 -6.85
CA ASN A 267 18.16 15.84 -5.44
C ASN A 267 19.63 16.17 -5.14
N TRP A 268 20.57 15.35 -5.63
CA TRP A 268 21.99 15.64 -5.49
C TRP A 268 22.37 16.99 -6.13
N VAL A 269 21.88 17.28 -7.33
CA VAL A 269 22.15 18.58 -7.96
C VAL A 269 21.49 19.73 -7.18
N VAL A 270 20.19 19.64 -6.89
CA VAL A 270 19.39 20.77 -6.38
C VAL A 270 19.61 21.01 -4.89
N VAL A 271 19.57 19.96 -4.07
CA VAL A 271 19.67 20.07 -2.62
C VAL A 271 21.12 20.17 -2.20
N ALA A 272 21.99 19.31 -2.75
CA ALA A 272 23.36 19.24 -2.29
C ALA A 272 24.33 20.20 -3.00
N ARG A 273 24.30 20.26 -4.33
CA ARG A 273 25.22 21.12 -5.09
C ARG A 273 24.75 22.58 -5.12
N LEU A 274 23.49 22.80 -5.49
CA LEU A 274 22.90 24.13 -5.61
C LEU A 274 22.38 24.69 -4.28
N ARG A 275 22.36 23.88 -3.20
CA ARG A 275 21.99 24.28 -1.84
C ARG A 275 20.63 24.99 -1.76
N ARG A 276 19.64 24.52 -2.53
CA ARG A 276 18.27 25.07 -2.54
C ARG A 276 17.42 24.65 -1.35
N GLY A 277 18.01 23.89 -0.42
CA GLY A 277 17.41 23.51 0.87
C GLY A 277 16.10 22.76 0.71
N LEU A 278 15.21 22.97 1.68
CA LEU A 278 13.95 22.25 1.83
C LEU A 278 12.95 22.47 0.67
N LEU A 279 12.88 23.70 0.15
CA LEU A 279 12.06 24.01 -1.02
C LEU A 279 12.53 23.22 -2.24
N GLY A 280 13.85 23.13 -2.43
CA GLY A 280 14.45 22.31 -3.48
C GLY A 280 13.97 20.86 -3.41
N ALA A 281 14.10 20.23 -2.24
CA ALA A 281 13.68 18.84 -2.03
C ALA A 281 12.19 18.61 -2.36
N ALA A 282 11.30 19.50 -1.90
CA ALA A 282 9.87 19.42 -2.22
C ALA A 282 9.59 19.52 -3.73
N MET A 283 10.26 20.46 -4.41
CA MET A 283 10.09 20.63 -5.86
C MET A 283 10.62 19.44 -6.66
N VAL A 284 11.73 18.82 -6.24
CA VAL A 284 12.23 17.58 -6.87
C VAL A 284 11.21 16.45 -6.68
N GLY A 285 10.65 16.29 -5.48
CA GLY A 285 9.59 15.31 -5.20
C GLY A 285 8.38 15.49 -6.13
N ASN A 286 7.83 16.70 -6.20
CA ASN A 286 6.74 17.04 -7.12
C ASN A 286 7.09 16.70 -8.57
N ALA A 287 8.27 17.11 -9.04
CA ALA A 287 8.71 16.88 -10.41
C ALA A 287 8.82 15.38 -10.74
N SER A 288 9.34 14.57 -9.82
CA SER A 288 9.47 13.13 -10.02
C SER A 288 8.12 12.44 -10.19
N TRP A 289 7.14 12.77 -9.34
CA TRP A 289 5.79 12.19 -9.46
C TRP A 289 5.06 12.61 -10.73
N TRP A 290 5.18 13.88 -11.12
CA TRP A 290 4.60 14.36 -12.37
C TRP A 290 5.31 13.79 -13.60
N LEU A 291 6.62 13.55 -13.52
CA LEU A 291 7.36 12.88 -14.59
C LEU A 291 6.91 11.43 -14.78
N ILE A 292 6.70 10.69 -13.68
CA ILE A 292 6.12 9.34 -13.73
C ILE A 292 4.75 9.40 -14.42
N ASN A 293 3.91 10.34 -14.03
CA ASN A 293 2.58 10.50 -14.63
C ASN A 293 2.65 10.84 -16.12
N ALA A 294 3.51 11.79 -16.50
CA ALA A 294 3.67 12.19 -17.89
C ALA A 294 4.18 11.01 -18.74
N ALA A 295 5.20 10.29 -18.28
CA ALA A 295 5.74 9.13 -18.99
C ALA A 295 4.70 8.00 -19.13
N GLN A 296 3.95 7.70 -18.07
CA GLN A 296 2.87 6.72 -18.11
C GLN A 296 1.75 7.16 -19.06
N PHE A 297 1.33 8.42 -19.01
CA PHE A 297 0.27 8.92 -19.88
C PHE A 297 0.70 8.95 -21.36
N LEU A 298 1.93 9.40 -21.64
CA LEU A 298 2.50 9.38 -22.98
C LEU A 298 2.52 7.97 -23.58
N TYR A 299 2.83 6.96 -22.78
CA TYR A 299 2.79 5.57 -23.22
C TYR A 299 1.35 5.07 -23.50
N VAL A 300 0.34 5.53 -22.75
CA VAL A 300 -1.07 5.23 -23.04
C VAL A 300 -1.49 5.85 -24.38
N VAL A 301 -1.20 7.13 -24.59
CA VAL A 301 -1.63 7.85 -25.81
C VAL A 301 -0.77 7.55 -27.03
N GLY A 302 0.44 7.01 -26.84
CA GLY A 302 1.41 6.70 -27.89
C GLY A 302 1.07 5.50 -28.77
N GLY A 303 -0.15 4.97 -28.71
CA GLY A 303 -0.63 3.88 -29.58
C GLY A 303 -0.42 2.47 -29.02
N SER A 304 0.12 2.31 -27.81
CA SER A 304 0.31 0.99 -27.17
C SER A 304 -1.00 0.32 -26.73
N PHE A 305 -2.10 1.08 -26.64
CA PHE A 305 -3.41 0.63 -26.18
C PHE A 305 -4.55 1.11 -27.10
N PRO A 306 -4.55 0.75 -28.39
CA PRO A 306 -5.50 1.30 -29.36
C PRO A 306 -6.95 0.92 -29.05
N GLU A 307 -7.16 -0.28 -28.49
CA GLU A 307 -8.49 -0.75 -28.10
C GLU A 307 -8.95 -0.20 -26.76
N ALA A 308 -8.03 0.01 -25.81
CA ALA A 308 -8.36 0.40 -24.44
C ALA A 308 -8.41 1.92 -24.22
N TRP A 309 -7.71 2.70 -25.05
CA TRP A 309 -7.70 4.16 -25.01
C TRP A 309 -8.10 4.75 -26.36
N THR A 310 -9.31 5.33 -26.41
CA THR A 310 -9.88 5.99 -27.61
C THR A 310 -9.91 7.52 -27.48
N GLY A 311 -9.17 8.07 -26.52
CA GLY A 311 -9.14 9.50 -26.22
C GLY A 311 -10.09 9.93 -25.10
N PHE A 312 -10.15 11.24 -24.86
CA PHE A 312 -11.03 11.83 -23.84
C PHE A 312 -12.50 11.69 -24.24
N SER A 313 -13.34 11.32 -23.28
CA SER A 313 -14.76 11.07 -23.53
C SER A 313 -15.65 11.75 -22.51
N ARG A 314 -16.74 12.40 -22.98
CA ARG A 314 -17.79 12.95 -22.09
C ARG A 314 -18.49 11.86 -21.26
N LYS A 315 -18.42 10.59 -21.68
CA LYS A 315 -18.92 9.44 -20.89
C LYS A 315 -18.22 9.34 -19.53
N ALA A 316 -17.06 9.97 -19.35
CA ALA A 316 -16.36 10.03 -18.08
C ALA A 316 -17.12 10.83 -16.99
N PHE A 317 -18.11 11.65 -17.35
CA PHE A 317 -18.92 12.40 -16.38
C PHE A 317 -20.25 11.71 -16.05
N ALA A 318 -20.59 10.61 -16.73
CA ALA A 318 -21.82 9.88 -16.49
C ALA A 318 -21.67 8.87 -15.34
N SER A 319 -22.75 8.70 -14.58
CA SER A 319 -22.93 7.64 -13.57
C SER A 319 -21.83 7.60 -12.49
N LEU A 320 -21.39 8.79 -12.03
CA LEU A 320 -20.34 8.92 -11.02
C LEU A 320 -20.74 8.39 -9.64
N ALA A 321 -22.03 8.41 -9.28
CA ALA A 321 -22.49 8.07 -7.92
C ALA A 321 -22.12 6.63 -7.52
N GLY A 322 -22.35 5.64 -8.39
CA GLY A 322 -21.98 4.24 -8.14
C GLY A 322 -20.47 4.05 -8.03
N PHE A 323 -19.71 4.76 -8.88
CA PHE A 323 -18.24 4.73 -8.84
C PHE A 323 -17.71 5.34 -7.54
N VAL A 324 -18.22 6.51 -7.13
CA VAL A 324 -17.84 7.18 -5.88
C VAL A 324 -18.09 6.28 -4.68
N ARG A 325 -19.23 5.57 -4.63
CA ARG A 325 -19.54 4.66 -3.53
C ARG A 325 -18.55 3.48 -3.46
N LEU A 326 -18.22 2.89 -4.61
CA LEU A 326 -17.26 1.79 -4.70
C LEU A 326 -15.84 2.24 -4.33
N SER A 327 -15.43 3.41 -4.83
CA SER A 327 -14.15 4.03 -4.50
C SER A 327 -14.07 4.40 -3.03
N LEU A 328 -15.12 4.97 -2.43
CA LEU A 328 -15.13 5.33 -1.01
C LEU A 328 -15.04 4.09 -0.13
N ALA A 329 -15.76 3.02 -0.47
CA ALA A 329 -15.65 1.75 0.24
C ALA A 329 -14.22 1.18 0.17
N SER A 330 -13.59 1.25 -1.00
CA SER A 330 -12.22 0.79 -1.22
C SER A 330 -11.19 1.66 -0.50
N ALA A 331 -11.41 2.97 -0.47
CA ALA A 331 -10.65 3.94 0.30
C ALA A 331 -10.72 3.64 1.79
N VAL A 332 -11.92 3.48 2.35
CA VAL A 332 -12.11 3.10 3.76
C VAL A 332 -11.42 1.77 4.05
N MET A 333 -11.61 0.75 3.20
CA MET A 333 -11.02 -0.57 3.36
C MET A 333 -9.48 -0.54 3.42
N LEU A 334 -8.82 0.15 2.48
CA LEU A 334 -7.36 0.22 2.37
C LEU A 334 -6.72 1.31 3.24
N TRP A 335 -7.44 2.38 3.54
CA TRP A 335 -7.00 3.42 4.46
C TRP A 335 -6.81 2.84 5.87
N PHE A 336 -7.65 1.89 6.30
CA PHE A 336 -7.40 1.18 7.55
C PHE A 336 -6.12 0.35 7.53
N LEU A 337 -5.85 -0.37 6.44
CA LEU A 337 -4.62 -1.16 6.30
C LEU A 337 -3.36 -0.28 6.48
N LEU A 338 -3.40 0.96 5.97
CA LEU A 338 -2.30 1.92 6.06
C LEU A 338 -2.30 2.72 7.36
N LEU A 339 -3.45 3.03 7.94
CA LEU A 339 -3.54 3.72 9.23
C LEU A 339 -2.93 2.86 10.36
N LEU A 340 -3.14 1.55 10.34
CA LEU A 340 -2.54 0.61 11.29
C LEU A 340 -1.01 0.57 11.21
N SER A 341 -0.42 0.68 10.02
CA SER A 341 1.04 0.74 9.86
C SER A 341 1.62 2.12 10.18
N LEU A 342 0.83 3.19 10.08
CA LEU A 342 1.22 4.56 10.39
C LEU A 342 0.96 4.98 11.85
N LEU A 343 0.10 4.25 12.57
CA LEU A 343 -0.26 4.55 13.97
C LEU A 343 0.97 4.66 14.89
N PRO A 344 2.01 3.80 14.79
CA PRO A 344 3.23 3.95 15.59
C PRO A 344 4.05 5.21 15.22
N ALA A 345 4.01 5.66 13.97
CA ALA A 345 4.66 6.89 13.52
C ALA A 345 3.91 8.16 14.00
N LEU A 346 2.58 8.10 14.05
CA LEU A 346 1.75 9.16 14.64
C LEU A 346 1.98 9.27 16.15
N ILE A 347 2.08 8.11 16.84
CA ILE A 347 2.49 8.02 18.24
C ILE A 347 3.88 8.65 18.40
N ARG A 348 4.87 8.28 17.58
CA ARG A 348 6.20 8.91 17.60
C ARG A 348 6.15 10.43 17.52
N SER A 349 5.37 10.98 16.59
CA SER A 349 5.23 12.43 16.46
C SER A 349 4.75 12.99 17.80
N ILE A 350 3.60 12.54 18.32
CA ILE A 350 2.99 13.04 19.55
C ILE A 350 3.92 12.96 20.78
N TYR A 351 4.78 11.94 20.87
CA TYR A 351 5.65 11.73 22.04
C TYR A 351 7.04 12.39 21.93
N ILE A 352 7.43 12.97 20.78
CA ILE A 352 8.63 13.84 20.68
C ILE A 352 8.22 15.26 21.07
N THR A 353 7.91 15.47 22.35
CA THR A 353 7.94 16.81 22.95
C THR A 353 8.75 16.79 24.22
N ASP A 354 9.82 17.57 24.23
CA ASP A 354 10.76 17.77 25.35
C ASP A 354 10.16 18.54 26.55
N GLU A 355 8.83 18.56 26.74
CA GLU A 355 8.19 19.27 27.85
C GLU A 355 7.29 18.40 28.74
N ILE A 356 7.31 17.07 28.60
CA ILE A 356 6.64 16.16 29.55
C ILE A 356 7.67 15.59 30.52
N LEU A 357 8.30 16.47 31.31
CA LEU A 357 9.24 16.08 32.37
C LEU A 357 8.56 15.87 33.73
N SER A 358 7.26 16.16 33.89
CA SER A 358 6.65 16.21 35.24
C SER A 358 5.64 15.12 35.58
N ILE A 359 5.33 14.18 34.67
CA ILE A 359 4.53 13.00 35.02
C ILE A 359 5.17 11.76 34.38
N GLY A 360 6.12 11.14 35.10
CA GLY A 360 6.62 9.81 34.80
C GLY A 360 7.86 9.72 33.91
N VAL A 361 9.02 10.16 34.43
CA VAL A 361 10.36 10.00 33.80
C VAL A 361 10.66 8.54 33.43
N ILE A 362 10.06 7.55 34.11
CA ILE A 362 10.22 6.12 33.77
C ILE A 362 9.32 5.68 32.60
N PHE A 363 8.14 6.31 32.43
CA PHE A 363 7.17 5.94 31.38
C PHE A 363 7.59 6.47 30.00
N VAL A 364 8.20 7.66 29.94
CA VAL A 364 8.70 8.27 28.70
C VAL A 364 9.99 7.61 28.22
N LEU A 365 10.91 7.25 29.13
CA LEU A 365 12.12 6.50 28.75
C LEU A 365 11.78 5.11 28.19
N GLN A 366 10.79 4.42 28.78
CA GLN A 366 10.31 3.14 28.26
C GLN A 366 9.56 3.24 26.93
N LEU A 367 8.95 4.40 26.61
CA LEU A 367 8.27 4.63 25.34
C LEU A 367 9.23 5.14 24.25
N ARG A 368 10.27 5.89 24.59
CA ARG A 368 11.29 6.39 23.65
C ARG A 368 12.00 5.24 22.94
N ASP A 369 12.49 4.28 23.70
CA ASP A 369 13.24 3.13 23.20
C ASP A 369 12.35 2.16 22.41
N VAL A 370 11.09 2.03 22.83
CA VAL A 370 10.06 1.24 22.14
C VAL A 370 9.60 1.91 20.84
N VAL A 371 9.51 3.24 20.80
CA VAL A 371 9.16 4.01 19.60
C VAL A 371 10.31 4.01 18.59
N GLU A 372 11.56 4.11 19.03
CA GLU A 372 12.74 3.89 18.17
C GLU A 372 12.74 2.47 17.60
N PHE A 373 12.47 1.43 18.41
CA PHE A 373 12.34 0.06 17.90
C PHE A 373 11.16 -0.15 16.94
N CYS A 374 9.98 0.38 17.24
CA CYS A 374 8.82 0.34 16.34
C CYS A 374 9.13 1.04 15.01
N CYS A 375 9.96 2.09 15.01
CA CYS A 375 10.42 2.77 13.80
C CYS A 375 11.49 1.97 13.02
N ASN A 376 12.38 1.29 13.74
CA ASN A 376 13.44 0.46 13.17
C ASN A 376 12.88 -0.84 12.56
N SER A 377 11.90 -1.45 13.23
CA SER A 377 11.11 -2.56 12.69
C SER A 377 10.17 -2.12 11.55
N MET A 378 9.85 -0.84 11.44
CA MET A 378 9.03 -0.27 10.36
C MET A 378 9.70 -0.38 9.00
N ASN A 379 11.03 -0.24 8.89
CA ASN A 379 11.72 -0.42 7.61
C ASN A 379 11.51 -1.84 7.09
N TYR A 380 11.74 -2.86 7.92
CA TYR A 380 11.49 -4.26 7.55
C TYR A 380 10.00 -4.54 7.27
N ASN A 381 9.10 -4.00 8.09
CA ASN A 381 7.66 -4.15 7.90
C ASN A 381 7.18 -3.53 6.58
N ILE A 382 7.67 -2.35 6.21
CA ILE A 382 7.37 -1.68 4.95
C ILE A 382 7.79 -2.53 3.75
N TRP A 383 8.95 -3.19 3.82
CA TRP A 383 9.39 -4.12 2.75
C TRP A 383 8.45 -5.31 2.61
N THR A 384 8.11 -5.96 3.72
CA THR A 384 7.14 -7.06 3.70
C THR A 384 5.75 -6.61 3.22
N LEU A 385 5.36 -5.37 3.55
CA LEU A 385 4.10 -4.77 3.10
C LEU A 385 4.09 -4.57 1.58
N MET A 386 5.20 -4.16 0.95
CA MET A 386 5.27 -4.03 -0.52
C MET A 386 5.04 -5.37 -1.22
N VAL A 387 5.56 -6.46 -0.65
CA VAL A 387 5.31 -7.82 -1.14
C VAL A 387 3.82 -8.15 -1.06
N SER A 388 3.20 -7.93 0.11
CA SER A 388 1.77 -8.18 0.31
C SER A 388 0.87 -7.31 -0.57
N VAL A 389 1.24 -6.04 -0.82
CA VAL A 389 0.53 -5.12 -1.73
C VAL A 389 0.64 -5.60 -3.19
N GLY A 390 1.79 -6.15 -3.59
CA GLY A 390 1.96 -6.76 -4.89
C GLY A 390 1.06 -7.98 -5.11
N PHE A 391 0.97 -8.88 -4.12
CA PHE A 391 0.04 -10.00 -4.17
C PHE A 391 -1.43 -9.55 -4.11
N ASN A 392 -1.75 -8.51 -3.34
CA ASN A 392 -3.07 -7.89 -3.30
C ASN A 392 -3.51 -7.43 -4.71
N ALA A 393 -2.66 -6.69 -5.42
CA ALA A 393 -2.95 -6.23 -6.77
C ALA A 393 -3.01 -7.37 -7.79
N ALA A 394 -2.14 -8.38 -7.64
CA ALA A 394 -2.12 -9.52 -8.55
C ALA A 394 -3.41 -10.36 -8.41
N VAL A 395 -3.80 -10.71 -7.18
CA VAL A 395 -5.03 -11.49 -6.98
C VAL A 395 -6.28 -10.71 -7.36
N SER A 396 -6.31 -9.38 -7.13
CA SER A 396 -7.46 -8.56 -7.49
C SER A 396 -7.68 -8.54 -9.00
N VAL A 397 -6.61 -8.37 -9.79
CA VAL A 397 -6.64 -8.46 -11.26
C VAL A 397 -7.06 -9.86 -11.71
N ARG A 398 -6.46 -10.92 -11.16
CA ARG A 398 -6.77 -12.30 -11.56
C ARG A 398 -8.23 -12.64 -11.30
N VAL A 399 -8.73 -12.36 -10.10
CA VAL A 399 -10.12 -12.62 -9.72
C VAL A 399 -11.08 -11.80 -10.57
N ALA A 400 -10.82 -10.50 -10.77
CA ALA A 400 -11.66 -9.64 -11.61
C ALA A 400 -11.73 -10.15 -13.06
N ASN A 401 -10.58 -10.51 -13.65
CA ASN A 401 -10.50 -10.99 -15.02
C ASN A 401 -11.23 -12.34 -15.19
N GLU A 402 -11.04 -13.30 -14.27
CA GLU A 402 -11.73 -14.60 -14.36
C GLU A 402 -13.25 -14.47 -14.13
N LEU A 403 -13.68 -13.57 -13.24
CA LEU A 403 -15.11 -13.30 -13.04
C LEU A 403 -15.73 -12.63 -14.26
N GLY A 404 -15.05 -11.64 -14.85
CA GLY A 404 -15.46 -11.01 -16.10
C GLY A 404 -15.54 -11.98 -17.28
N ALA A 405 -14.61 -12.94 -17.34
CA ALA A 405 -14.57 -14.00 -18.34
C ALA A 405 -15.58 -15.14 -18.09
N LYS A 406 -16.41 -15.04 -17.03
CA LYS A 406 -17.39 -16.07 -16.64
C LYS A 406 -16.75 -17.42 -16.27
N HIS A 407 -15.56 -17.40 -15.69
CA HIS A 407 -14.84 -18.59 -15.22
C HIS A 407 -14.79 -18.67 -13.68
N PRO A 408 -15.91 -18.96 -13.00
CA PRO A 408 -15.99 -18.92 -11.54
C PRO A 408 -15.08 -19.95 -10.85
N LYS A 409 -14.86 -21.12 -11.47
CA LYS A 409 -13.93 -22.14 -10.95
C LYS A 409 -12.48 -21.66 -11.03
N ALA A 410 -12.10 -21.00 -12.12
CA ALA A 410 -10.77 -20.41 -12.27
C ALA A 410 -10.57 -19.25 -11.29
N ALA A 411 -11.58 -18.40 -11.09
CA ALA A 411 -11.53 -17.34 -10.07
C ALA A 411 -11.26 -17.90 -8.66
N LYS A 412 -12.01 -18.94 -8.25
CA LYS A 412 -11.77 -19.63 -6.96
C LYS A 412 -10.35 -20.21 -6.88
N PHE A 413 -9.88 -20.83 -7.96
CA PHE A 413 -8.54 -21.41 -8.03
C PHE A 413 -7.45 -20.33 -7.88
N SER A 414 -7.57 -19.20 -8.60
CA SER A 414 -6.68 -18.05 -8.48
C SER A 414 -6.58 -17.53 -7.05
N VAL A 415 -7.69 -17.50 -6.30
CA VAL A 415 -7.67 -17.12 -4.88
C VAL A 415 -6.83 -18.08 -4.05
N VAL A 416 -7.11 -19.39 -4.17
CA VAL A 416 -6.42 -20.41 -3.38
C VAL A 416 -4.91 -20.36 -3.64
N VAL A 417 -4.52 -20.27 -4.91
CA VAL A 417 -3.11 -20.15 -5.31
C VAL A 417 -2.51 -18.87 -4.71
N ALA A 418 -3.14 -17.70 -4.90
CA ALA A 418 -2.58 -16.45 -4.40
C ALA A 418 -2.43 -16.40 -2.87
N VAL A 419 -3.42 -16.90 -2.12
CA VAL A 419 -3.35 -16.96 -0.66
C VAL A 419 -2.25 -17.93 -0.22
N ALA A 420 -2.14 -19.11 -0.85
CA ALA A 420 -1.11 -20.09 -0.52
C ALA A 420 0.31 -19.57 -0.82
N THR A 421 0.51 -18.97 -2.00
CA THR A 421 1.77 -18.35 -2.43
C THR A 421 2.19 -17.23 -1.48
N SER A 422 1.28 -16.30 -1.18
CA SER A 422 1.60 -15.18 -0.28
C SER A 422 1.85 -15.65 1.16
N ALA A 423 1.10 -16.64 1.66
CA ALA A 423 1.35 -17.23 2.97
C ALA A 423 2.71 -17.95 3.04
N ALA A 424 3.12 -18.64 1.97
CA ALA A 424 4.43 -19.29 1.89
C ALA A 424 5.57 -18.27 1.92
N VAL A 425 5.48 -17.21 1.11
CA VAL A 425 6.44 -16.11 1.12
C VAL A 425 6.45 -15.39 2.48
N GLY A 426 5.28 -15.13 3.05
CA GLY A 426 5.11 -14.53 4.37
C GLY A 426 5.71 -15.37 5.50
N LEU A 427 5.61 -16.70 5.42
CA LEU A 427 6.23 -17.60 6.38
C LEU A 427 7.75 -17.48 6.35
N VAL A 428 8.36 -17.37 5.17
CA VAL A 428 9.81 -17.13 5.04
C VAL A 428 10.20 -15.83 5.74
N PHE A 429 9.51 -14.71 5.46
CA PHE A 429 9.79 -13.44 6.12
C PHE A 429 9.57 -13.46 7.64
N THR A 430 8.57 -14.23 8.09
CA THR A 430 8.27 -14.46 9.50
C THR A 430 9.41 -15.22 10.19
N LEU A 431 9.89 -16.31 9.58
CA LEU A 431 11.00 -17.10 10.10
C LEU A 431 12.29 -16.29 10.17
N VAL A 432 12.60 -15.52 9.11
CA VAL A 432 13.74 -14.60 9.11
C VAL A 432 13.62 -13.58 10.25
N ALA A 433 12.45 -12.97 10.44
CA ALA A 433 12.22 -12.03 11.53
C ALA A 433 12.40 -12.68 12.92
N LEU A 434 11.95 -13.93 13.10
CA LEU A 434 12.12 -14.67 14.36
C LEU A 434 13.59 -15.02 14.63
N LEU A 435 14.31 -15.53 13.63
CA LEU A 435 15.71 -15.94 13.76
C LEU A 435 16.61 -14.72 13.98
N ALA A 436 16.37 -13.64 13.23
CA ALA A 436 17.13 -12.40 13.28
C ALA A 436 16.65 -11.43 14.37
N ARG A 437 15.66 -11.78 15.21
CA ARG A 437 15.02 -10.85 16.17
C ARG A 437 15.98 -10.15 17.13
N LYS A 438 17.13 -10.77 17.44
CA LYS A 438 18.15 -10.20 18.34
C LYS A 438 19.16 -9.33 17.59
N GLN A 439 19.33 -9.57 16.29
CA GLN A 439 20.30 -8.89 15.43
C GLN A 439 19.66 -7.70 14.69
N LEU A 440 18.40 -7.82 14.27
CA LEU A 440 17.64 -6.78 13.57
C LEU A 440 17.67 -5.42 14.28
N PRO A 441 17.47 -5.33 15.61
CA PRO A 441 17.51 -4.03 16.30
C PRO A 441 18.88 -3.35 16.24
N ARG A 442 19.96 -4.16 16.25
CA ARG A 442 21.36 -3.67 16.21
C ARG A 442 21.73 -3.04 14.88
N LEU A 443 20.95 -3.25 13.82
CA LEU A 443 21.14 -2.56 12.54
C LEU A 443 20.77 -1.07 12.63
N PHE A 444 20.09 -0.64 13.69
CA PHE A 444 19.54 0.69 13.78
C PHE A 444 19.94 1.46 15.04
N THR A 445 20.44 0.79 16.08
CA THR A 445 20.91 1.43 17.30
C THR A 445 21.94 0.56 18.00
N ASP A 446 22.96 1.20 18.57
CA ASP A 446 23.99 0.58 19.39
C ASP A 446 23.60 0.56 20.89
N ASP A 447 22.45 1.14 21.26
CA ASP A 447 21.97 1.12 22.64
C ASP A 447 21.43 -0.27 23.02
N GLU A 448 22.16 -0.96 23.90
CA GLU A 448 21.84 -2.31 24.36
C GLU A 448 20.50 -2.40 25.11
N LEU A 449 20.03 -1.31 25.75
CA LEU A 449 18.70 -1.29 26.38
C LEU A 449 17.60 -1.31 25.32
N VAL A 450 17.75 -0.48 24.28
CA VAL A 450 16.83 -0.43 23.14
C VAL A 450 16.81 -1.77 22.43
N VAL A 451 17.99 -2.36 22.16
CA VAL A 451 18.13 -3.68 21.50
C VAL A 451 17.45 -4.80 22.29
N LYS A 452 17.54 -4.78 23.63
CA LYS A 452 16.93 -5.79 24.49
C LYS A 452 15.41 -5.72 24.50
N GLU A 453 14.83 -4.52 24.61
CA GLU A 453 13.36 -4.34 24.57
C GLU A 453 12.80 -4.63 23.18
N ALA A 454 13.52 -4.18 22.15
CA ALA A 454 13.28 -4.51 20.76
C ALA A 454 13.19 -6.01 20.48
N ALA A 455 14.17 -6.78 20.95
CA ALA A 455 14.22 -8.22 20.74
C ALA A 455 13.02 -8.96 21.36
N LYS A 456 12.41 -8.43 22.44
CA LYS A 456 11.17 -8.97 23.03
C LYS A 456 9.97 -8.75 22.12
N LEU A 457 9.86 -7.55 21.55
CA LEU A 457 8.79 -7.20 20.61
C LEU A 457 8.95 -7.88 19.24
N GLY A 458 10.14 -8.40 18.93
CA GLY A 458 10.41 -9.16 17.70
C GLY A 458 9.48 -10.35 17.46
N TYR A 459 8.93 -10.98 18.50
CA TYR A 459 7.92 -12.04 18.34
C TYR A 459 6.58 -11.50 17.83
N LEU A 460 6.16 -10.33 18.33
CA LEU A 460 4.94 -9.65 17.85
C LEU A 460 5.12 -9.13 16.44
N LEU A 461 6.31 -8.64 16.10
CA LEU A 461 6.66 -8.24 14.74
C LEU A 461 6.55 -9.43 13.78
N ALA A 462 7.13 -10.57 14.13
CA ALA A 462 7.02 -11.78 13.32
C ALA A 462 5.57 -12.24 13.13
N ALA A 463 4.76 -12.26 14.20
CA ALA A 463 3.33 -12.56 14.10
C ALA A 463 2.59 -11.58 13.18
N THR A 464 2.94 -10.29 13.26
CA THR A 464 2.38 -9.24 12.40
C THR A 464 2.72 -9.49 10.93
N ILE A 465 3.98 -9.81 10.61
CA ILE A 465 4.41 -10.12 9.25
C ILE A 465 3.65 -11.33 8.70
N GLY A 466 3.52 -12.39 9.49
CA GLY A 466 2.77 -13.59 9.11
C GLY A 466 1.31 -13.26 8.76
N LEU A 467 0.61 -12.52 9.63
CA LEU A 467 -0.78 -12.11 9.37
C LEU A 467 -0.91 -11.14 8.18
N ASN A 468 -0.01 -10.17 8.08
CA ASN A 468 0.03 -9.19 6.99
C ASN A 468 0.44 -9.80 5.65
N SER A 469 0.88 -11.06 5.60
CA SER A 469 1.08 -11.77 4.33
C SER A 469 -0.22 -12.32 3.75
N ILE A 470 -1.26 -12.54 4.57
CA ILE A 470 -2.54 -13.13 4.15
C ILE A 470 -3.60 -12.05 3.96
N GLN A 471 -3.71 -11.14 4.92
CA GLN A 471 -4.83 -10.21 5.02
C GLN A 471 -4.92 -9.21 3.84
N PRO A 472 -3.82 -8.66 3.29
CA PRO A 472 -3.86 -7.86 2.07
C PRO A 472 -4.32 -8.67 0.86
N VAL A 473 -3.94 -9.94 0.74
CA VAL A 473 -4.39 -10.80 -0.37
C VAL A 473 -5.89 -11.01 -0.31
N LEU A 474 -6.45 -11.30 0.87
CA LEU A 474 -7.91 -11.42 1.04
C LEU A 474 -8.64 -10.11 0.70
N SER A 475 -8.04 -8.96 1.04
CA SER A 475 -8.56 -7.65 0.62
C SER A 475 -8.50 -7.47 -0.90
N GLY A 476 -7.47 -8.02 -1.56
CA GLY A 476 -7.33 -8.03 -3.01
C GLY A 476 -8.41 -8.88 -3.67
N VAL A 477 -8.73 -10.04 -3.10
CA VAL A 477 -9.87 -10.88 -3.55
C VAL A 477 -11.17 -10.09 -3.48
N ALA A 478 -11.41 -9.39 -2.36
CA ALA A 478 -12.58 -8.56 -2.18
C ALA A 478 -12.64 -7.42 -3.19
N ILE A 479 -11.51 -6.80 -3.55
CA ILE A 479 -11.46 -5.81 -4.63
C ILE A 479 -11.81 -6.48 -5.97
N GLY A 480 -11.17 -7.57 -6.33
CA GLY A 480 -11.42 -8.24 -7.63
C GLY A 480 -12.87 -8.71 -7.79
N ALA A 481 -13.49 -9.16 -6.69
CA ALA A 481 -14.89 -9.61 -6.67
C ALA A 481 -15.91 -8.47 -6.48
N GLY A 482 -15.49 -7.26 -6.11
CA GLY A 482 -16.41 -6.12 -5.90
C GLY A 482 -17.03 -6.03 -4.51
N TRP A 483 -16.44 -6.70 -3.50
CA TRP A 483 -16.95 -6.77 -2.12
C TRP A 483 -16.43 -5.66 -1.21
N GLN A 484 -15.85 -4.58 -1.76
CA GLN A 484 -15.11 -3.60 -0.95
C GLN A 484 -15.97 -2.97 0.15
N SER A 485 -17.27 -2.76 -0.10
CA SER A 485 -18.17 -2.21 0.92
C SER A 485 -18.42 -3.17 2.08
N LEU A 486 -18.57 -4.48 1.81
CA LEU A 486 -18.75 -5.49 2.86
C LEU A 486 -17.49 -5.55 3.73
N VAL A 487 -16.32 -5.63 3.09
CA VAL A 487 -15.04 -5.74 3.81
C VAL A 487 -14.70 -4.44 4.55
N ALA A 488 -15.05 -3.27 4.02
CA ALA A 488 -14.92 -2.01 4.75
C ALA A 488 -15.65 -2.02 6.10
N TRP A 489 -16.89 -2.53 6.14
CA TRP A 489 -17.64 -2.66 7.39
C TRP A 489 -17.04 -3.69 8.35
N VAL A 490 -16.57 -4.83 7.82
CA VAL A 490 -15.83 -5.83 8.61
C VAL A 490 -14.58 -5.18 9.24
N ASN A 491 -13.82 -4.40 8.48
CA ASN A 491 -12.63 -3.70 8.97
C ASN A 491 -12.99 -2.72 10.09
N ILE A 492 -14.04 -1.91 9.92
CA ILE A 492 -14.51 -1.00 10.97
C ILE A 492 -14.87 -1.79 12.24
N GLY A 493 -15.66 -2.85 12.11
CA GLY A 493 -16.06 -3.68 13.25
C GLY A 493 -14.87 -4.28 13.99
N CYS A 494 -13.98 -4.96 13.27
CA CYS A 494 -12.84 -5.65 13.87
C CYS A 494 -11.82 -4.71 14.48
N TYR A 495 -11.52 -3.58 13.82
CA TYR A 495 -10.47 -2.67 14.28
C TYR A 495 -10.99 -1.64 15.30
N TYR A 496 -12.17 -1.05 15.11
CA TYR A 496 -12.67 0.02 15.99
C TYR A 496 -13.51 -0.48 17.14
N LEU A 497 -14.35 -1.49 16.93
CA LEU A 497 -15.24 -1.98 17.99
C LEU A 497 -14.53 -3.01 18.89
N ILE A 498 -13.48 -3.65 18.40
CA ILE A 498 -12.79 -4.74 19.11
C ILE A 498 -11.31 -4.42 19.30
N GLY A 499 -10.55 -4.23 18.21
CA GLY A 499 -9.10 -4.04 18.26
C GLY A 499 -8.65 -2.85 19.12
N LEU A 500 -9.18 -1.65 18.86
CA LEU A 500 -8.84 -0.43 19.58
C LEU A 500 -9.25 -0.46 21.06
N PRO A 501 -10.48 -0.86 21.44
CA PRO A 501 -10.85 -1.03 22.84
C PRO A 501 -9.96 -2.03 23.57
N LEU A 502 -9.65 -3.18 22.95
CA LEU A 502 -8.73 -4.16 23.54
C LEU A 502 -7.33 -3.58 23.68
N ALA A 503 -6.81 -2.89 22.66
CA ALA A 503 -5.51 -2.22 22.71
C ALA A 503 -5.44 -1.20 23.86
N ALA A 504 -6.51 -0.43 24.08
CA ALA A 504 -6.60 0.52 25.18
C ALA A 504 -6.66 -0.15 26.56
N VAL A 505 -7.46 -1.21 26.70
CA VAL A 505 -7.58 -1.96 27.96
C VAL A 505 -6.26 -2.67 28.29
N LEU A 506 -5.68 -3.40 27.34
CA LEU A 506 -4.42 -4.12 27.53
C LEU A 506 -3.26 -3.15 27.77
N GLY A 507 -3.17 -2.09 26.96
CA GLY A 507 -2.09 -1.11 27.04
C GLY A 507 -2.12 -0.27 28.31
N PHE A 508 -3.27 0.34 28.64
CA PHE A 508 -3.36 1.32 29.72
C PHE A 508 -3.88 0.74 31.03
N LYS A 509 -4.97 -0.05 31.00
CA LYS A 509 -5.59 -0.57 32.23
C LYS A 509 -4.81 -1.73 32.83
N LEU A 510 -4.37 -2.68 32.01
CA LEU A 510 -3.54 -3.81 32.42
C LEU A 510 -2.04 -3.48 32.45
N LYS A 511 -1.65 -2.25 32.12
CA LYS A 511 -0.26 -1.76 32.16
C LYS A 511 0.71 -2.61 31.34
N LEU A 512 0.25 -3.24 30.25
CA LEU A 512 1.11 -3.96 29.30
C LEU A 512 1.77 -3.02 28.28
N ASN A 513 1.55 -1.71 28.40
CA ASN A 513 2.15 -0.66 27.57
C ASN A 513 2.03 -0.98 26.06
N ALA A 514 3.11 -0.79 25.29
CA ALA A 514 3.12 -1.02 23.85
C ALA A 514 2.79 -2.47 23.45
N THR A 515 3.23 -3.46 24.24
CA THR A 515 2.90 -4.88 24.04
C THR A 515 1.38 -5.07 24.08
N GLY A 516 0.70 -4.45 25.06
CA GLY A 516 -0.76 -4.52 25.16
C GLY A 516 -1.48 -3.87 23.97
N ILE A 517 -1.00 -2.71 23.53
CA ILE A 517 -1.55 -2.00 22.36
C ILE A 517 -1.40 -2.86 21.10
N TRP A 518 -0.20 -3.38 20.84
CA TRP A 518 0.10 -4.18 19.66
C TRP A 518 -0.71 -5.49 19.65
N VAL A 519 -0.79 -6.19 20.78
CA VAL A 519 -1.61 -7.40 20.92
C VAL A 519 -3.09 -7.11 20.67
N GLY A 520 -3.64 -6.01 21.21
CA GLY A 520 -5.03 -5.62 20.95
C GLY A 520 -5.32 -5.40 19.47
N MET A 521 -4.43 -4.71 18.76
CA MET A 521 -4.55 -4.50 17.31
C MET A 521 -4.39 -5.81 16.51
N LEU A 522 -3.52 -6.73 16.96
CA LEU A 522 -3.36 -8.05 16.34
C LEU A 522 -4.63 -8.91 16.50
N ILE A 523 -5.31 -8.86 17.64
CA ILE A 523 -6.59 -9.55 17.85
C ILE A 523 -7.63 -9.08 16.82
N GLY A 524 -7.72 -7.76 16.59
CA GLY A 524 -8.59 -7.20 15.54
C GLY A 524 -8.25 -7.76 14.14
N THR A 525 -6.96 -7.84 13.82
CA THR A 525 -6.47 -8.37 12.52
C THR A 525 -6.78 -9.86 12.37
N VAL A 526 -6.57 -10.67 13.42
CA VAL A 526 -6.90 -12.11 13.42
C VAL A 526 -8.40 -12.31 13.21
N LEU A 527 -9.23 -11.57 13.95
CA LEU A 527 -10.68 -11.68 13.83
C LEU A 527 -11.16 -11.30 12.42
N GLN A 528 -10.65 -10.20 11.86
CA GLN A 528 -10.94 -9.82 10.48
C GLN A 528 -10.52 -10.90 9.49
N THR A 529 -9.33 -11.48 9.66
CA THR A 529 -8.82 -12.57 8.80
C THR A 529 -9.75 -13.79 8.83
N ILE A 530 -10.21 -14.19 10.03
CA ILE A 530 -11.19 -15.29 10.19
C ILE A 530 -12.50 -14.97 9.47
N ILE A 531 -13.03 -13.76 9.63
CA ILE A 531 -14.28 -13.34 8.97
C ILE A 531 -14.12 -13.34 7.44
N LEU A 532 -13.01 -12.84 6.91
CA LEU A 532 -12.76 -12.84 5.46
C LEU A 532 -12.62 -14.27 4.89
N PHE A 533 -11.97 -15.18 5.60
CA PHE A 533 -11.97 -16.59 5.23
C PHE A 533 -13.38 -17.18 5.24
N MET A 534 -14.19 -16.93 6.28
CA MET A 534 -15.58 -17.39 6.32
C MET A 534 -16.41 -16.88 5.14
N ILE A 535 -16.25 -15.60 4.76
CA ILE A 535 -16.90 -15.03 3.57
C ILE A 535 -16.44 -15.77 2.32
N LEU A 536 -15.13 -15.99 2.16
CA LEU A 536 -14.55 -16.70 1.03
C LEU A 536 -15.10 -18.12 0.88
N PHE A 537 -15.17 -18.88 1.98
CA PHE A 537 -15.69 -20.24 2.01
C PHE A 537 -17.16 -20.33 1.63
N ARG A 538 -17.96 -19.37 2.08
CA ARG A 538 -19.41 -19.32 1.85
C ARG A 538 -19.77 -18.74 0.48
N THR A 539 -18.80 -18.19 -0.25
CA THR A 539 -19.03 -17.53 -1.53
C THR A 539 -19.42 -18.52 -2.62
N LYS A 540 -20.55 -18.26 -3.27
CA LYS A 540 -21.00 -18.99 -4.46
C LYS A 540 -20.43 -18.31 -5.71
N TRP A 541 -19.22 -18.72 -6.11
CA TRP A 541 -18.47 -18.12 -7.23
C TRP A 541 -19.26 -18.01 -8.55
N HIS A 542 -20.15 -18.97 -8.84
CA HIS A 542 -21.04 -18.89 -10.02
C HIS A 542 -21.94 -17.65 -10.00
N LYS A 543 -22.46 -17.28 -8.82
CA LYS A 543 -23.29 -16.10 -8.65
C LYS A 543 -22.48 -14.82 -8.84
N GLU A 544 -21.26 -14.79 -8.35
CA GLU A 544 -20.36 -13.63 -8.50
C GLU A 544 -20.01 -13.38 -9.97
N ALA A 545 -19.76 -14.44 -10.75
CA ALA A 545 -19.55 -14.32 -12.19
C ALA A 545 -20.79 -13.77 -12.92
N MET A 546 -22.00 -14.20 -12.54
CA MET A 546 -23.24 -13.62 -13.06
C MET A 546 -23.39 -12.13 -12.70
N LEU A 547 -23.05 -11.76 -11.46
CA LEU A 547 -23.13 -10.37 -11.01
C LEU A 547 -22.12 -9.48 -11.76
N ALA A 548 -20.92 -10.00 -12.04
CA ALA A 548 -19.94 -9.32 -12.88
C ALA A 548 -20.49 -9.07 -14.30
N GLU A 549 -21.13 -10.07 -14.92
CA GLU A 549 -21.76 -9.92 -16.23
C GLU A 549 -22.86 -8.85 -16.24
N VAL A 550 -23.78 -8.89 -15.29
CA VAL A 550 -24.84 -7.86 -15.17
C VAL A 550 -24.22 -6.49 -14.88
N GLY A 551 -23.04 -6.45 -14.24
CA GLY A 551 -22.27 -5.22 -14.00
C GLY A 551 -21.79 -4.57 -15.28
N GLN A 552 -21.28 -5.38 -16.20
CA GLN A 552 -20.82 -4.92 -17.50
C GLN A 552 -21.98 -4.50 -18.42
N GLN A 553 -23.13 -5.17 -18.33
CA GLN A 553 -24.32 -4.84 -19.14
C GLN A 553 -25.08 -3.61 -18.62
N GLN A 554 -25.05 -3.34 -17.32
CA GLN A 554 -25.72 -2.21 -16.68
C GLN A 554 -24.74 -1.38 -15.85
N PRO A 555 -23.80 -0.66 -16.49
CA PRO A 555 -22.79 0.15 -15.79
C PRO A 555 -23.38 1.33 -15.01
N GLU A 556 -24.67 1.64 -15.18
CA GLU A 556 -25.40 2.70 -14.46
C GLU A 556 -26.05 2.23 -13.15
N SER A 557 -26.13 0.92 -12.93
CA SER A 557 -26.76 0.36 -11.72
C SER A 557 -25.74 0.21 -10.57
N ASP A 558 -26.16 0.55 -9.34
CA ASP A 558 -25.27 0.64 -8.16
C ASP A 558 -24.64 -0.73 -7.79
N PRO A 559 -23.30 -0.88 -7.89
CA PRO A 559 -22.60 -2.11 -7.52
C PRO A 559 -22.78 -2.47 -6.03
N ALA A 560 -22.90 -1.47 -5.15
CA ALA A 560 -22.99 -1.69 -3.71
C ALA A 560 -24.39 -2.16 -3.26
N GLN A 561 -25.46 -1.75 -3.96
CA GLN A 561 -26.81 -2.27 -3.69
C GLN A 561 -26.93 -3.77 -4.00
N ARG A 562 -26.14 -4.28 -4.96
CA ARG A 562 -26.16 -5.70 -5.34
C ARG A 562 -25.67 -6.62 -4.23
N HIS A 563 -24.67 -6.20 -3.44
CA HIS A 563 -24.15 -7.02 -2.33
C HIS A 563 -24.89 -6.76 -1.00
N PHE A 564 -25.25 -5.51 -0.67
CA PHE A 564 -25.95 -5.20 0.59
C PHE A 564 -27.43 -5.59 0.59
N GLY A 565 -28.14 -5.40 -0.54
CA GLY A 565 -29.52 -5.88 -0.69
C GLY A 565 -29.62 -7.41 -0.58
N GLN A 566 -28.53 -8.11 -0.88
CA GLN A 566 -28.45 -9.55 -0.78
C GLN A 566 -28.12 -10.04 0.63
N TRP A 567 -27.36 -9.31 1.46
CA TRP A 567 -27.18 -9.68 2.87
C TRP A 567 -28.52 -9.61 3.65
N ARG A 568 -29.41 -8.68 3.27
CA ARG A 568 -30.81 -8.71 3.74
C ARG A 568 -31.59 -9.93 3.24
N LYS A 569 -31.47 -10.27 1.94
CA LYS A 569 -32.10 -11.49 1.39
C LYS A 569 -31.53 -12.80 1.95
N TRP A 570 -30.31 -12.78 2.47
CA TRP A 570 -29.68 -13.89 3.18
C TRP A 570 -30.35 -14.19 4.53
N HIS A 571 -31.00 -13.21 5.15
CA HIS A 571 -31.79 -13.40 6.36
C HIS A 571 -33.28 -13.70 6.08
N SER A 572 -33.80 -13.33 4.91
CA SER A 572 -35.11 -13.80 4.45
C SER A 572 -34.95 -15.14 3.72
N TYR A 573 -34.75 -16.20 4.49
CA TYR A 573 -35.01 -17.56 4.03
C TYR A 573 -36.54 -17.73 3.91
N GLU A 574 -37.14 -17.18 2.85
CA GLU A 574 -38.40 -17.71 2.36
C GLU A 574 -38.03 -18.90 1.48
N GLY A 575 -38.19 -20.10 2.04
CA GLY A 575 -38.04 -21.35 1.29
C GLY A 575 -39.01 -21.40 0.10
N PRO A 576 -38.74 -22.22 -0.91
CA PRO A 576 -39.68 -22.41 -2.00
C PRO A 576 -40.98 -23.00 -1.44
N VAL A 577 -42.10 -22.31 -1.72
CA VAL A 577 -43.47 -22.88 -1.64
C VAL A 577 -43.76 -23.57 -2.97
#